data_AF-A0A6G7BMU0-F1
#
_entry.id   AF-A0A6G7BMU0-F1
#
_cell.length_a   1.000
_cell.length_b   1.000
_cell.length_c   1.000
_cell.angle_alpha   90.00
_cell.angle_beta   90.00
_cell.angle_gamma   90.00
#
_symmetry.space_group_name_H-M   'P 1'
#
loop_
_entity.id
_entity.type
_entity.pdbx_description
1 polymer ?
#
loop_
_entity_poly.entity_id
_entity_poly.type
_entity_poly.pdbx_seq_one_letter_code
_entity_poly.pdbx_strand_id
1 'polypeptide(L)'
;THRSGQGAFGNMCRGGRMFAPTKIWRRWHRRVGVNQKRYAMCSAIAASSIPALVMSKGHMIQEVPEVPLVVSNKAQELTKTKEAVALLRQHHAWTDVLKV
;
A
#
# COMPACT_ATOMS: atom_id res chain seq x y z
N THR A 1 37.19 11.30 -37.74
CA THR A 1 35.77 10.96 -37.58
C THR A 1 35.08 12.09 -36.82
N HIS A 2 33.78 12.34 -37.02
CA HIS A 2 32.98 13.29 -36.23
C HIS A 2 32.73 12.77 -34.78
N ARG A 3 33.80 12.22 -34.17
CA ARG A 3 33.77 11.37 -32.96
C ARG A 3 35.10 11.53 -32.18
N SER A 4 35.56 12.77 -32.00
CA SER A 4 36.80 13.12 -31.27
C SER A 4 36.50 13.80 -29.92
N GLY A 5 37.30 13.47 -28.90
CA GLY A 5 37.08 13.69 -27.45
C GLY A 5 37.28 12.40 -26.62
N GLN A 6 38.29 11.59 -27.00
CA GLN A 6 38.29 10.13 -26.97
C GLN A 6 38.64 9.51 -25.61
N GLY A 7 37.71 9.57 -24.68
CA GLY A 7 37.68 8.68 -23.52
C GLY A 7 36.63 7.59 -23.71
N ALA A 8 36.99 6.33 -23.44
CA ALA A 8 36.06 5.20 -23.33
C ALA A 8 36.35 4.45 -22.03
N PHE A 9 35.40 3.66 -21.52
CA PHE A 9 35.53 2.86 -20.29
C PHE A 9 35.75 3.61 -18.97
N GLY A 10 36.03 4.92 -19.00
CA GLY A 10 35.99 5.81 -17.84
C GLY A 10 34.55 6.17 -17.44
N ASN A 11 34.31 6.37 -16.14
CA ASN A 11 33.00 6.75 -15.60
C ASN A 11 32.56 8.16 -15.98
N MET A 12 33.50 9.04 -16.28
CA MET A 12 33.26 10.40 -16.77
C MET A 12 33.04 10.46 -18.30
N CYS A 13 33.29 9.36 -19.02
CA CYS A 13 33.22 9.31 -20.47
C CYS A 13 31.79 8.99 -20.95
N ARG A 14 31.33 9.66 -22.02
CA ARG A 14 30.02 9.37 -22.65
C ARG A 14 30.00 7.94 -23.18
N GLY A 15 29.06 7.11 -22.69
CA GLY A 15 28.98 5.68 -23.04
C GLY A 15 29.96 4.77 -22.29
N GLY A 16 30.72 5.31 -21.32
CA GLY A 16 31.52 4.53 -20.39
C GLY A 16 30.70 3.94 -19.24
N ARG A 17 31.31 3.05 -18.45
CA ARG A 17 30.64 2.42 -17.29
C ARG A 17 30.50 3.44 -16.15
N MET A 18 29.34 3.53 -15.53
CA MET A 18 29.14 4.34 -14.32
C MET A 18 30.08 3.91 -13.18
N PHE A 19 30.54 4.84 -12.33
CA PHE A 19 31.24 4.50 -11.08
C PHE A 19 30.24 3.94 -10.06
N ALA A 20 30.61 2.83 -9.43
CA ALA A 20 29.73 2.06 -8.53
C ALA A 20 28.35 1.76 -9.15
N PRO A 21 28.29 1.05 -10.30
CA PRO A 21 27.02 0.74 -10.93
C PRO A 21 26.19 -0.18 -10.02
N THR A 22 24.87 -0.16 -10.16
CA THR A 22 24.00 -1.08 -9.42
C THR A 22 24.39 -2.52 -9.73
N LYS A 23 24.84 -3.24 -8.70
CA LYS A 23 25.22 -4.65 -8.81
C LYS A 23 24.13 -5.54 -8.21
N ILE A 24 24.06 -6.79 -8.67
CA ILE A 24 23.11 -7.80 -8.18
C ILE A 24 23.28 -8.13 -6.69
N TRP A 25 24.43 -7.81 -6.09
CA TRP A 25 24.79 -8.14 -4.71
C TRP A 25 24.07 -7.31 -3.64
N ARG A 26 23.23 -6.35 -4.02
CA ARG A 26 22.46 -5.56 -3.04
C ARG A 26 21.52 -6.49 -2.28
N ARG A 27 21.62 -6.47 -0.95
CA ARG A 27 20.67 -7.18 -0.10
C ARG A 27 19.33 -6.44 -0.04
N TRP A 28 18.36 -6.90 -0.83
CA TRP A 28 17.00 -6.37 -0.87
C TRP A 28 16.15 -6.82 0.31
N HIS A 29 16.37 -8.04 0.81
CA HIS A 29 15.58 -8.62 1.88
C HIS A 29 16.16 -8.32 3.27
N ARG A 30 15.32 -7.83 4.17
CA ARG A 30 15.64 -7.63 5.59
C ARG A 30 14.90 -8.65 6.44
N ARG A 31 15.62 -9.30 7.35
CA ARG A 31 15.01 -10.19 8.36
C ARG A 31 14.47 -9.32 9.48
N VAL A 32 13.22 -9.55 9.84
CA VAL A 32 12.53 -8.89 10.97
C VAL A 32 12.14 -9.97 11.98
N GLY A 33 12.27 -9.67 13.28
CA GLY A 33 11.93 -10.61 14.35
C GLY A 33 10.44 -10.96 14.36
N VAL A 34 10.10 -12.21 14.71
CA VAL A 34 8.71 -12.67 14.73
C VAL A 34 7.86 -11.88 15.72
N ASN A 35 8.40 -11.58 16.91
CA ASN A 35 7.68 -10.79 17.92
C ASN A 35 7.41 -9.36 17.45
N GLN A 36 8.39 -8.70 16.80
CA GLN A 36 8.20 -7.37 16.21
C GLN A 36 7.08 -7.37 15.16
N LYS A 37 7.03 -8.39 14.29
CA LYS A 37 5.94 -8.54 13.32
C LYS A 37 4.58 -8.71 14.01
N ARG A 38 4.52 -9.51 15.08
CA ARG A 38 3.28 -9.70 15.87
C ARG A 38 2.81 -8.40 16.50
N TYR A 39 3.70 -7.61 17.10
CA TYR A 39 3.35 -6.30 17.66
C TYR A 39 2.86 -5.32 16.59
N ALA A 40 3.51 -5.28 15.43
CA ALA A 40 3.07 -4.45 14.31
C ALA A 40 1.66 -4.82 13.83
N MET A 41 1.34 -6.12 13.74
CA MET A 41 0.00 -6.59 13.39
C MET A 41 -1.05 -6.18 14.42
N CYS A 42 -0.79 -6.38 15.71
CA CYS A 42 -1.71 -5.97 16.77
C CYS A 42 -1.96 -4.46 16.76
N SER A 43 -0.90 -3.66 16.55
CA SER A 43 -1.01 -2.20 16.43
C SER A 43 -1.85 -1.78 15.22
N ALA A 44 -1.73 -2.49 14.08
CA ALA A 44 -2.53 -2.20 12.89
C ALA A 44 -4.01 -2.50 13.10
N ILE A 45 -4.33 -3.62 13.77
CA ILE A 45 -5.72 -3.97 14.12
C ILE A 45 -6.31 -2.91 15.06
N ALA A 46 -5.59 -2.52 16.11
CA ALA A 46 -6.04 -1.47 17.03
C ALA A 46 -6.23 -0.10 16.33
N ALA A 47 -5.38 0.23 15.36
CA ALA A 47 -5.55 1.48 14.61
C ALA A 47 -6.83 1.49 13.76
N SER A 48 -7.27 0.34 13.27
CA SER A 48 -8.49 0.23 12.46
C SER A 48 -9.77 0.47 13.25
N SER A 49 -9.76 0.36 14.58
CA SER A 49 -10.90 0.66 15.44
C SER A 49 -10.95 2.12 15.92
N ILE A 50 -10.01 2.96 15.51
CA ILE A 50 -9.92 4.36 15.97
C ILE A 50 -10.35 5.30 14.82
N PRO A 51 -11.54 5.92 14.90
CA PRO A 51 -12.05 6.79 13.84
C PRO A 51 -11.09 7.94 13.47
N ALA A 52 -10.44 8.54 14.47
CA ALA A 52 -9.50 9.63 14.26
C ALA A 52 -8.32 9.22 13.35
N LEU A 53 -7.78 8.01 13.54
CA LEU A 53 -6.68 7.52 12.71
C LEU A 53 -7.15 7.19 11.28
N VAL A 54 -8.33 6.59 11.14
CA VAL A 54 -8.92 6.26 9.84
C VAL A 54 -9.23 7.52 9.02
N MET A 55 -9.80 8.55 9.65
CA MET A 55 -10.02 9.86 9.02
C MET A 55 -8.69 10.54 8.67
N SER A 56 -7.70 10.53 9.57
CA SER A 56 -6.39 11.14 9.31
C SER A 56 -5.64 10.50 8.13
N LYS A 57 -5.87 9.20 7.89
CA LYS A 57 -5.34 8.48 6.73
C LYS A 57 -6.01 8.91 5.42
N GLY A 58 -7.18 9.53 5.51
CA GLY A 58 -7.92 10.13 4.41
C GLY A 58 -9.20 9.38 4.03
N HIS A 59 -9.65 8.38 4.79
CA HIS A 59 -10.89 7.68 4.47
C HIS A 59 -12.13 8.53 4.80
N MET A 60 -13.15 8.48 3.95
CA MET A 60 -14.44 9.15 4.17
C MET A 60 -15.39 8.25 4.97
N ILE A 61 -15.37 8.39 6.30
CA ILE A 61 -16.14 7.55 7.23
C ILE A 61 -17.20 8.32 8.03
N GLN A 62 -17.57 9.54 7.61
CA GLN A 62 -18.47 10.43 8.36
C GLN A 62 -19.89 9.86 8.50
N GLU A 63 -20.35 9.11 7.50
CA GLU A 63 -21.70 8.53 7.47
C GLU A 63 -21.75 7.09 8.00
N VAL A 64 -20.59 6.47 8.24
CA VAL A 64 -20.53 5.07 8.70
C VAL A 64 -20.93 5.01 10.18
N PRO A 65 -21.85 4.11 10.59
CA PRO A 65 -22.38 4.08 11.96
C PRO A 65 -21.32 3.87 13.05
N GLU A 66 -20.35 2.98 12.78
CA GLU A 66 -19.29 2.66 13.72
C GLU A 66 -18.03 2.15 13.01
N VAL A 67 -16.91 2.27 13.70
CA VAL A 67 -15.62 1.71 13.29
C VAL A 67 -15.03 0.98 14.51
N PRO A 68 -14.70 -0.32 14.40
CA PRO A 68 -14.70 -1.15 13.20
C PRO A 68 -16.12 -1.61 12.81
N LEU A 69 -16.44 -1.58 11.52
CA LEU A 69 -17.74 -2.04 11.01
C LEU A 69 -17.79 -3.58 11.00
N VAL A 70 -18.68 -4.17 11.80
CA VAL A 70 -18.88 -5.62 11.86
C VAL A 70 -20.19 -5.98 11.15
N VAL A 71 -20.12 -6.95 10.22
CA VAL A 71 -21.26 -7.41 9.43
C VAL A 71 -21.54 -8.90 9.66
N SER A 72 -22.76 -9.34 9.34
CA SER A 72 -23.13 -10.74 9.50
C SER A 72 -22.37 -11.66 8.54
N ASN A 73 -22.11 -12.91 8.97
CA ASN A 73 -21.42 -13.93 8.15
C ASN A 73 -22.11 -14.22 6.80
N LYS A 74 -23.40 -13.91 6.66
CA LYS A 74 -24.14 -14.04 5.39
C LYS A 74 -23.55 -13.20 4.25
N ALA A 75 -22.75 -12.18 4.56
CA ALA A 75 -22.03 -11.41 3.55
C ALA A 75 -21.08 -12.28 2.70
N GLN A 76 -20.64 -13.43 3.21
CA GLN A 76 -19.81 -14.39 2.45
C GLN A 76 -20.58 -15.10 1.32
N GLU A 77 -21.91 -15.19 1.40
CA GLU A 77 -22.76 -15.86 0.40
C GLU A 77 -23.06 -14.98 -0.82
N LEU A 78 -22.69 -13.70 -0.78
CA LEU A 78 -22.92 -12.76 -1.88
C LEU A 78 -22.13 -13.17 -3.12
N THR A 79 -22.85 -13.41 -4.23
CA THR A 79 -22.22 -13.87 -5.49
C THR A 79 -22.07 -12.76 -6.50
N LYS A 80 -22.97 -11.77 -6.49
CA LYS A 80 -22.98 -10.69 -7.48
C LYS A 80 -22.43 -9.41 -6.90
N THR A 81 -21.60 -8.71 -7.67
CA THR A 81 -21.07 -7.39 -7.31
C THR A 81 -22.19 -6.37 -7.05
N LYS A 82 -23.31 -6.47 -7.76
CA LYS A 82 -24.50 -5.62 -7.52
C LYS A 82 -25.01 -5.74 -6.08
N GLU A 83 -24.98 -6.93 -5.50
CA GLU A 83 -25.42 -7.19 -4.13
C GLU A 83 -24.40 -6.62 -3.12
N ALA A 84 -23.10 -6.78 -3.40
CA ALA A 84 -22.04 -6.18 -2.57
C ALA A 84 -22.08 -4.64 -2.57
N VAL A 85 -22.37 -4.01 -3.72
CA VAL A 85 -22.57 -2.56 -3.81
C VAL A 85 -23.79 -2.12 -3.00
N ALA A 86 -24.87 -2.90 -3.04
CA ALA A 86 -26.07 -2.61 -2.24
C ALA A 86 -25.75 -2.66 -0.73
N LEU A 87 -25.00 -3.66 -0.27
CA LEU A 87 -24.55 -3.77 1.13
C LEU A 87 -23.70 -2.55 1.55
N LEU A 88 -22.72 -2.15 0.75
CA LEU A 88 -21.87 -0.99 1.07
C LEU A 88 -22.65 0.32 1.12
N ARG A 89 -23.67 0.47 0.26
CA ARG A 89 -24.58 1.62 0.29
C ARG A 89 -25.47 1.62 1.54
N GLN A 90 -25.95 0.45 1.98
CA GLN A 90 -26.75 0.32 3.20
C GLN A 90 -25.95 0.72 4.45
N HIS A 91 -24.64 0.45 4.48
CA HIS A 91 -23.77 0.82 5.60
C HIS A 91 -23.05 2.17 5.40
N HIS A 92 -23.45 2.96 4.40
CA HIS A 92 -22.85 4.26 4.08
C HIS A 92 -21.32 4.24 3.84
N ALA A 93 -20.77 3.06 3.52
CA ALA A 93 -19.35 2.88 3.23
C ALA A 93 -19.00 3.10 1.75
N TRP A 94 -20.01 3.29 0.89
CA TRP A 94 -19.82 3.46 -0.56
C TRP A 94 -19.13 4.78 -0.95
N THR A 95 -19.24 5.81 -0.11
CA THR A 95 -18.65 7.13 -0.35
C THR A 95 -17.12 7.07 -0.42
N ASP A 96 -16.49 6.29 0.46
CA ASP A 96 -15.04 6.07 0.44
C ASP A 96 -14.59 5.29 -0.82
N VAL A 97 -15.42 4.38 -1.32
CA VAL A 97 -15.11 3.60 -2.54
C VAL A 97 -15.12 4.49 -3.78
N LEU A 98 -16.05 5.44 -3.88
CA LEU A 98 -16.13 6.39 -5.01
C LEU A 98 -14.93 7.34 -5.09
N LYS A 99 -14.19 7.50 -4.00
CA LYS A 99 -12.99 8.34 -3.93
C LYS A 99 -11.80 7.75 -4.68
N VAL A 100 -11.72 6.41 -4.74
CA VAL A 100 -10.60 5.63 -5.26
C VAL A 100 -10.59 5.68 -6.78
#